data_AF-A0A916BSN6-F1
#
_entry.id   AF-A0A916BSN6-F1
#
_cell.length_a   1.000
_cell.length_b   1.000
_cell.length_c   1.000
_cell.angle_alpha   90.00
_cell.angle_beta   90.00
_cell.angle_gamma   90.00
#
_symmetry.space_group_name_H-M   'P 1'
#
loop_
_entity.id
_entity.type
_entity.pdbx_description
1 polymer ?
#
loop_
_entity_poly.entity_id
_entity_poly.type
_entity_poly.pdbx_seq_one_letter_code
_entity_poly.pdbx_strand_id
1 'polypeptide(L)'
;MPIVTTLHTILREPDPDQRRVLEEVAALSDRLVVMSERGCEFLQEIYHVAPEKIDVIPHGIPAVPFVDPSFHKDLFGVEGKLVLLSFGLLSANKGIENVIAALPAIVARYPNVVT
;
A
#
# COMPACT_ATOMS: atom_id res chain seq x y z
N MET A 1 -14.53 -29.21 3.62
CA MET A 1 -13.90 -28.26 4.57
C MET A 1 -13.82 -26.93 3.84
N PRO A 2 -14.33 -25.82 4.40
CA PRO A 2 -14.31 -24.54 3.69
C PRO A 2 -12.87 -24.03 3.52
N ILE A 3 -12.54 -23.49 2.34
CA ILE A 3 -11.25 -22.90 2.02
C ILE A 3 -11.40 -21.38 1.91
N VAL A 4 -10.62 -20.65 2.70
CA VAL A 4 -10.56 -19.18 2.63
C VAL A 4 -9.13 -18.79 2.29
N THR A 5 -8.96 -18.04 1.20
CA THR A 5 -7.64 -17.60 0.72
C THR A 5 -7.52 -16.09 0.81
N THR A 6 -6.45 -15.59 1.43
CA THR A 6 -6.17 -14.14 1.50
C THR A 6 -5.15 -13.74 0.44
N LEU A 7 -5.54 -12.86 -0.48
CA LEU A 7 -4.70 -12.39 -1.58
C LEU A 7 -4.05 -11.05 -1.22
N HIS A 8 -2.73 -11.06 -1.06
CA HIS A 8 -1.95 -9.87 -0.72
C HIS A 8 -1.49 -9.09 -1.96
N THR A 9 -1.39 -9.77 -3.10
CA THR A 9 -1.04 -9.19 -4.39
C THR A 9 -2.00 -9.70 -5.44
N ILE A 10 -2.64 -8.78 -6.16
CA ILE A 10 -3.52 -9.08 -7.30
C ILE A 10 -3.03 -8.19 -8.43
N LEU A 11 -2.60 -8.79 -9.53
CA LEU A 11 -1.99 -8.07 -10.63
C LEU A 11 -3.07 -7.55 -11.58
N ARG A 12 -2.92 -6.31 -12.04
CA ARG A 12 -3.79 -5.74 -13.07
C ARG A 12 -3.54 -6.39 -14.43
N GLU A 13 -2.28 -6.68 -14.71
CA GLU A 13 -1.81 -7.24 -15.98
C GLU A 13 -0.99 -8.49 -15.67
N PRO A 14 -1.64 -9.60 -15.26
CA PRO A 14 -0.94 -10.85 -15.01
C PRO A 14 -0.43 -11.44 -16.33
N ASP A 15 0.73 -12.10 -16.28
CA ASP A 15 1.13 -13.02 -17.34
C ASP A 15 0.20 -14.25 -17.39
N PRO A 16 0.25 -15.07 -18.45
CA PRO A 16 -0.65 -16.21 -18.58
C PRO A 16 -0.59 -17.22 -17.42
N ASP A 17 0.59 -17.45 -16.83
CA ASP A 17 0.77 -18.40 -15.74
C ASP A 17 0.24 -17.83 -14.42
N GLN A 18 0.55 -16.57 -14.13
CA GLN A 18 0.00 -15.83 -12.99
C GLN A 18 -1.52 -15.79 -13.03
N ARG A 19 -2.09 -15.57 -14.22
CA ARG A 19 -3.54 -15.57 -14.43
C ARG A 19 -4.13 -16.93 -14.11
N ARG A 20 -3.62 -17.98 -14.76
CA ARG A 20 -4.10 -19.35 -14.59
C ARG A 20 -4.02 -19.80 -13.12
N VAL A 21 -2.91 -19.53 -12.44
CA VAL A 21 -2.73 -19.92 -11.04
C VAL A 21 -3.75 -19.22 -10.14
N LEU A 22 -3.97 -17.91 -10.31
CA LEU A 22 -4.92 -17.18 -9.48
C LEU A 22 -6.36 -17.63 -9.75
N GLU A 23 -6.72 -17.90 -11.01
CA GLU A 23 -8.04 -18.45 -11.37
C GLU A 23 -8.26 -19.84 -10.74
N GLU A 24 -7.27 -20.72 -10.75
CA GLU A 24 -7.35 -22.03 -10.09
C GLU A 24 -7.51 -21.91 -8.56
N VAL A 25 -6.73 -21.04 -7.92
CA VAL A 25 -6.86 -20.74 -6.49
C VAL A 25 -8.23 -20.16 -6.17
N ALA A 26 -8.73 -19.25 -7.00
CA ALA A 26 -10.05 -18.66 -6.86
C ALA A 26 -11.15 -19.71 -7.02
N ALA A 27 -11.03 -20.64 -7.96
CA ALA A 27 -12.00 -21.71 -8.18
C ALA A 27 -12.08 -22.67 -6.98
N LEU A 28 -10.94 -23.03 -6.39
CA LEU A 28 -10.86 -23.95 -5.25
C LEU A 28 -11.26 -23.31 -3.91
N SER A 29 -11.17 -22.00 -3.77
CA SER A 29 -11.55 -21.30 -2.53
C SER A 29 -13.07 -21.24 -2.40
N ASP A 30 -13.63 -21.21 -1.20
CA ASP A 30 -15.03 -20.85 -0.95
C ASP A 30 -15.19 -19.34 -0.80
N ARG A 31 -14.19 -18.67 -0.20
CA ARG A 31 -14.11 -17.21 -0.07
C ARG A 31 -12.69 -16.69 -0.34
N LEU A 32 -12.62 -15.47 -0.87
CA LEU A 32 -11.38 -14.75 -1.13
C LEU A 32 -11.35 -13.46 -0.33
N VAL A 33 -10.31 -13.27 0.48
CA VAL A 33 -10.11 -12.05 1.25
C VAL A 33 -9.12 -11.15 0.52
N VAL A 34 -9.52 -9.90 0.29
CA VAL A 34 -8.68 -8.85 -0.28
C VAL A 34 -8.61 -7.66 0.66
N MET A 35 -7.62 -6.80 0.46
CA MET A 35 -7.27 -5.76 1.44
C MET A 35 -7.72 -4.36 1.01
N SER A 36 -8.25 -4.24 -0.20
CA SER A 36 -8.69 -2.98 -0.78
C SER A 36 -9.79 -3.23 -1.81
N GLU A 37 -10.62 -2.22 -2.02
CA GLU A 37 -11.64 -2.22 -3.09
C GLU A 37 -11.01 -2.43 -4.47
N ARG A 38 -9.82 -1.87 -4.70
CA ARG A 38 -9.09 -2.08 -5.96
C ARG A 38 -8.72 -3.54 -6.21
N GLY A 39 -8.39 -4.30 -5.17
CA GLY A 39 -8.18 -5.75 -5.28
C GLY A 39 -9.48 -6.47 -5.65
N CYS A 40 -10.60 -6.05 -5.07
CA CYS A 40 -11.93 -6.57 -5.39
C CYS A 40 -12.30 -6.31 -6.86
N GLU A 41 -12.07 -5.09 -7.34
CA GLU A 41 -12.26 -4.69 -8.74
C GLU A 41 -11.44 -5.58 -9.68
N PHE A 42 -10.14 -5.77 -9.38
CA PHE A 42 -9.28 -6.61 -10.21
C PHE A 42 -9.76 -8.06 -10.29
N LEU A 43 -10.19 -8.65 -9.17
CA LEU A 43 -10.74 -10.01 -9.16
C LEU A 43 -12.00 -10.14 -10.02
N GLN A 44 -12.87 -9.14 -10.05
CA GLN A 44 -14.09 -9.16 -10.85
C GLN A 44 -13.80 -8.92 -12.34
N GLU A 45 -13.01 -7.90 -12.65
CA GLU A 45 -12.80 -7.45 -14.04
C GLU A 45 -11.83 -8.35 -14.81
N ILE A 46 -10.75 -8.81 -14.17
CA ILE A 46 -9.65 -9.52 -14.85
C ILE A 46 -9.78 -11.04 -14.68
N TYR A 47 -10.16 -11.48 -13.48
CA TYR A 47 -10.23 -12.89 -13.09
C TYR A 47 -11.67 -13.44 -13.02
N HIS A 48 -12.68 -12.59 -13.28
CA HIS A 48 -14.09 -12.95 -13.35
C HIS A 48 -14.64 -13.68 -12.12
N VAL A 49 -14.11 -13.35 -10.94
CA VAL A 49 -14.56 -13.89 -9.65
C VAL A 49 -15.90 -13.24 -9.28
N ALA A 50 -16.87 -14.05 -8.88
CA ALA A 50 -18.18 -13.57 -8.45
C ALA A 50 -18.08 -12.72 -7.16
N PRO A 51 -18.76 -11.56 -7.08
CA PRO A 51 -18.61 -10.61 -5.97
C PRO A 51 -18.99 -11.21 -4.61
N GLU A 52 -19.98 -12.10 -4.56
CA GLU A 52 -20.40 -12.80 -3.34
C GLU A 52 -19.32 -13.68 -2.72
N LYS A 53 -18.26 -13.99 -3.47
CA LYS A 53 -17.10 -14.78 -3.03
C LYS A 53 -16.00 -13.92 -2.41
N ILE A 54 -16.06 -12.60 -2.57
CA ILE A 54 -14.99 -11.68 -2.19
C ILE A 54 -15.36 -10.95 -0.91
N ASP A 55 -14.46 -10.96 0.07
CA ASP A 55 -14.55 -10.14 1.29
C ASP A 55 -13.41 -9.13 1.30
N VAL A 56 -13.74 -7.85 1.54
CA VAL A 56 -12.73 -6.80 1.74
C VAL A 56 -12.46 -6.69 3.24
N ILE A 57 -11.27 -7.13 3.67
CA ILE A 57 -10.79 -7.02 5.06
C ILE A 57 -9.45 -6.28 5.03
N PRO A 58 -9.42 -4.97 5.34
CA PRO A 58 -8.19 -4.19 5.38
C PRO A 58 -7.20 -4.70 6.42
N HIS A 59 -5.90 -4.51 6.16
CA HIS A 59 -4.88 -4.74 7.18
C HIS A 59 -5.10 -3.79 8.36
N GLY A 60 -5.12 -4.35 9.58
CA GLY A 60 -5.04 -3.57 10.80
C GLY A 60 -3.64 -3.04 11.07
N ILE A 61 -3.55 -2.00 11.89
CA ILE A 61 -2.29 -1.53 12.49
C ILE A 61 -2.40 -1.64 14.01
N PRO A 62 -1.30 -1.89 14.75
CA PRO A 62 -1.32 -1.82 16.20
C PRO A 62 -1.82 -0.45 16.67
N ALA A 63 -2.68 -0.44 17.69
CA ALA A 63 -3.06 0.79 18.36
C ALA A 63 -1.86 1.29 19.18
N VAL A 64 -1.23 2.37 18.70
CA VAL A 64 -0.12 3.03 19.39
C VAL A 64 -0.57 4.41 19.86
N PRO A 65 -0.17 4.86 21.06
CA PRO A 65 -0.49 6.20 21.52
C PRO A 65 0.19 7.24 20.64
N PHE A 66 -0.47 8.39 20.45
CA PHE A 66 0.16 9.52 19.79
C PHE A 66 1.28 10.07 20.68
N VAL A 67 2.48 10.16 20.12
CA VAL A 67 3.65 10.75 20.78
C VAL A 67 4.01 12.01 20.01
N ASP A 68 4.34 13.09 20.75
CA ASP A 68 4.80 14.33 20.14
C ASP A 68 6.06 14.06 19.29
N PRO A 69 6.04 14.35 17.97
CA PRO A 69 7.19 14.15 17.09
C PRO A 69 8.43 14.94 17.53
N SER A 70 8.26 16.04 18.28
CA SER A 70 9.34 16.92 18.69
C SER A 70 10.42 16.18 19.50
N PHE A 71 10.02 15.24 20.37
CA PHE A 71 10.95 14.42 21.16
C PHE A 71 11.98 13.66 20.30
N HIS A 72 11.62 13.30 19.07
CA HIS A 72 12.49 12.54 18.18
C HIS A 72 13.26 13.44 17.22
N LYS A 73 12.83 14.68 16.98
CA LYS A 73 13.50 15.61 16.05
C LYS A 73 14.89 16.02 16.56
N ASP A 74 15.08 16.09 17.87
CA ASP A 74 16.36 16.41 18.50
C ASP A 74 17.43 15.38 18.15
N LEU A 75 17.05 14.09 18.09
CA LEU A 75 17.94 12.99 17.73
C LEU A 75 18.51 13.13 16.30
N PHE A 76 17.80 13.84 15.43
CA PHE A 76 18.16 14.02 14.02
C PHE A 76 18.58 15.47 13.70
N GLY A 77 18.66 16.36 14.70
CA GLY A 77 19.06 17.75 14.51
C GLY A 77 18.10 18.59 13.65
N VAL A 78 16.83 18.20 13.59
CA VAL A 78 15.79 18.84 12.74
C VAL A 78 14.72 19.55 13.58
N GLU A 79 15.08 19.97 14.78
CA GLU A 79 14.22 20.78 15.65
C GLU A 79 13.75 22.05 14.93
N GLY A 80 12.47 22.42 15.10
CA GLY A 80 11.86 23.58 14.43
C GLY A 80 11.72 23.48 12.90
N LYS A 81 12.16 22.38 12.27
CA LYS A 81 12.01 22.14 10.83
C LYS A 81 10.67 21.47 10.49
N LEU A 82 10.20 21.73 9.28
CA LEU A 82 9.11 20.98 8.64
C LEU A 82 9.71 19.72 8.00
N VAL A 83 9.46 18.55 8.57
CA VAL A 83 10.09 17.29 8.12
C VAL A 83 9.13 16.53 7.21
N LEU A 84 9.59 16.19 6.00
CA LEU A 84 8.90 15.31 5.06
C LEU A 84 9.44 13.89 5.22
N LEU A 85 8.70 13.02 5.91
CA LEU A 85 9.11 11.64 6.16
C LEU A 85 8.37 10.68 5.21
N SER A 86 9.12 9.76 4.60
CA SER A 86 8.58 8.55 3.98
C SER A 86 9.19 7.32 4.64
N PHE A 87 8.45 6.22 4.69
CA PHE A 87 8.91 4.95 5.26
C PHE A 87 8.47 3.77 4.40
N GLY A 88 9.21 2.67 4.52
CA GLY A 88 8.96 1.42 3.80
C GLY A 88 10.07 1.08 2.81
N LEU A 89 9.85 0.00 2.07
CA LEU A 89 10.83 -0.49 1.08
C LEU A 89 11.03 0.54 -0.04
N LEU A 90 12.29 0.83 -0.36
CA LEU A 90 12.67 1.68 -1.48
C LEU A 90 12.37 0.96 -2.80
N SER A 91 11.42 1.47 -3.57
CA SER A 91 11.11 0.98 -4.90
C SER A 91 10.54 2.10 -5.77
N ALA A 92 10.66 1.96 -7.10
CA ALA A 92 10.16 2.95 -8.07
C ALA A 92 8.66 3.25 -7.88
N ASN A 93 7.88 2.25 -7.46
CA ASN A 93 6.43 2.40 -7.23
C ASN A 93 6.10 3.32 -6.05
N LYS A 94 7.08 3.74 -5.24
CA LYS A 94 6.88 4.69 -4.14
C LYS A 94 6.88 6.15 -4.59
N GLY A 95 7.37 6.46 -5.80
CA GLY A 95 7.35 7.82 -6.33
C GLY A 95 8.27 8.79 -5.57
N ILE A 96 9.34 8.30 -4.95
CA ILE A 96 10.27 9.12 -4.14
C ILE A 96 10.99 10.14 -5.03
N GLU A 97 11.26 9.79 -6.28
CA GLU A 97 11.81 10.67 -7.31
C GLU A 97 10.92 11.90 -7.57
N ASN A 98 9.59 11.76 -7.47
CA ASN A 98 8.67 12.87 -7.65
C ASN A 98 8.78 13.87 -6.48
N VAL A 99 8.94 13.36 -5.25
CA VAL A 99 9.16 14.19 -4.07
C VAL A 99 10.48 14.94 -4.23
N ILE A 100 11.57 14.24 -4.57
CA ILE A 100 12.89 14.84 -4.76
C ILE A 100 12.85 15.94 -5.84
N ALA A 101 12.20 15.68 -6.98
CA ALA A 101 12.06 16.65 -8.06
C ALA A 101 11.25 17.90 -7.62
N ALA A 102 10.29 17.74 -6.72
CA ALA A 102 9.48 18.83 -6.20
C ALA A 102 10.19 19.67 -5.11
N LEU A 103 11.22 19.12 -4.43
CA LEU A 103 11.86 19.78 -3.30
C LEU A 103 12.40 21.18 -3.58
N PRO A 104 13.04 21.49 -4.72
CA PRO A 104 13.52 22.84 -4.98
C PRO A 104 12.40 23.89 -4.94
N ALA A 105 11.25 23.58 -5.53
CA ALA A 105 10.08 24.47 -5.53
C ALA A 105 9.46 24.59 -4.13
N ILE A 106 9.46 23.50 -3.36
CA ILE A 106 8.96 23.49 -1.98
C ILE A 106 9.86 24.36 -1.09
N VAL A 107 11.17 24.16 -1.12
CA VAL A 107 12.15 24.92 -0.30
C VAL A 107 12.14 26.40 -0.65
N ALA A 108 11.95 26.78 -1.91
CA ALA A 108 11.82 28.17 -2.32
C ALA A 108 10.64 28.89 -1.63
N ARG A 109 9.56 28.16 -1.33
CA ARG A 109 8.37 28.70 -0.63
C ARG A 109 8.40 28.45 0.88
N TYR A 110 9.00 27.36 1.32
CA TYR A 110 9.09 26.92 2.71
C TYR A 110 10.56 26.60 3.07
N PRO A 111 11.38 27.62 3.38
CA PRO A 111 12.83 27.46 3.55
C PRO A 111 13.24 26.55 4.72
N ASN A 112 12.33 26.24 5.63
CA ASN A 112 12.56 25.39 6.79
C ASN A 112 12.15 23.92 6.57
N VAL A 113 11.79 23.53 5.34
CA VAL A 113 11.50 22.13 4.98
C VAL A 113 12.77 21.31 4.85
N VAL A 114 12.74 20.09 5.36
CA VAL A 114 13.78 19.05 5.22
C VAL A 114 13.12 17.71 4.89
N THR A 115 13.85 16.81 4.24
CA THR A 115 13.41 15.41 3.97
C THR A 115 14.24 14.42 4.74
#